data_AF-A0A0K0MQ25-F1
#
_entry.id   AF-A0A0K0MQ25-F1
#
_cell.length_a   1.000
_cell.length_b   1.000
_cell.length_c   1.000
_cell.angle_alpha   90.00
_cell.angle_beta   90.00
_cell.angle_gamma   90.00
#
_symmetry.space_group_name_H-M   'P 1'
#
loop_
_entity.id
_entity.type
_entity.pdbx_description
1 polymer ?
#
loop_
_entity_poly.entity_id
_entity_poly.type
_entity_poly.pdbx_seq_one_letter_code
_entity_poly.pdbx_strand_id
1 'polypeptide(L)'
;MTKFKIILALISFISINSFANTTFNSDGSSSISVGGTTFNSDGSSANTVGNSTFNSDGSSSNTIYNSTGNTTFNSDGSSSNTIGDTTIGSGDSSYSTFGRPLGE
;
A
#
# COMPACT_ATOMS: atom_id res chain seq x y z
N MET A 1 -39.21 11.21 -25.11
CA MET A 1 -37.99 10.41 -25.37
C MET A 1 -36.68 11.13 -25.00
N THR A 2 -36.59 12.45 -25.17
CA THR A 2 -35.36 13.23 -24.94
C THR A 2 -34.88 13.26 -23.48
N LYS A 3 -35.80 13.37 -22.51
CA LYS A 3 -35.46 13.37 -21.07
C LYS A 3 -34.79 12.08 -20.61
N PHE A 4 -35.27 10.93 -21.09
CA PHE A 4 -34.70 9.60 -20.78
C PHE A 4 -33.30 9.43 -21.39
N LYS A 5 -33.10 9.91 -22.63
CA LYS A 5 -31.78 9.94 -23.28
C LYS A 5 -30.77 10.85 -22.55
N ILE A 6 -31.23 12.01 -22.07
CA ILE A 6 -30.42 12.95 -21.29
C ILE A 6 -30.02 12.34 -19.93
N ILE A 7 -30.97 11.69 -19.24
CA ILE A 7 -30.69 11.00 -17.97
C ILE A 7 -29.67 9.87 -18.19
N LEU A 8 -29.81 9.09 -19.26
CA LEU A 8 -28.88 8.00 -19.57
C LEU A 8 -27.47 8.53 -19.91
N ALA A 9 -27.38 9.65 -20.65
CA ALA A 9 -26.12 10.31 -20.95
C ALA A 9 -25.44 10.87 -19.70
N LEU A 10 -26.19 11.47 -18.77
CA LEU A 10 -25.66 11.98 -17.50
C LEU A 10 -25.13 10.86 -16.61
N ILE A 11 -25.83 9.73 -16.50
CA ILE A 11 -25.35 8.56 -15.73
C ILE A 11 -24.04 8.02 -16.31
N SER A 12 -23.90 7.96 -17.64
CA SER A 12 -22.64 7.52 -18.28
C SER A 12 -21.47 8.49 -18.03
N PHE A 13 -21.74 9.79 -17.89
CA PHE A 13 -20.73 10.83 -17.68
C PHE A 13 -20.25 10.91 -16.23
N ILE A 14 -21.09 10.50 -15.27
CA ILE A 14 -20.78 10.52 -13.83
C ILE A 14 -19.94 9.31 -13.40
N SER A 15 -19.90 8.22 -14.17
CA SER A 15 -19.04 7.06 -13.87
C SER A 15 -17.59 7.28 -14.29
N ILE A 16 -16.88 8.19 -13.61
CA ILE A 16 -15.42 8.21 -13.60
C ILE A 16 -14.99 7.51 -12.32
N ASN A 17 -14.98 6.17 -12.35
CA ASN A 17 -14.29 5.42 -11.31
C ASN A 17 -12.79 5.62 -11.56
N SER A 18 -12.07 6.32 -10.68
CA SER A 18 -10.61 6.35 -10.75
C SER A 18 -10.09 4.96 -10.38
N PHE A 19 -9.99 4.07 -11.37
CA PHE A 19 -9.45 2.71 -11.20
C PHE A 19 -7.96 2.71 -10.87
N ALA A 20 -7.28 3.83 -11.10
CA ALA A 20 -5.85 4.00 -10.93
C ALA A 20 -5.52 5.21 -10.05
N ASN A 21 -4.63 5.02 -9.08
CA ASN A 21 -4.02 6.10 -8.32
C ASN A 21 -2.55 6.25 -8.75
N THR A 22 -2.16 7.41 -9.27
CA THR A 22 -0.77 7.66 -9.69
C THR A 22 -0.10 8.60 -8.70
N THR A 23 1.10 8.23 -8.24
CA THR A 23 1.94 9.03 -7.35
C THR A 23 3.22 9.39 -8.05
N PHE A 24 3.63 10.67 -7.95
CA PHE A 24 4.92 11.16 -8.42
C PHE A 24 5.72 11.64 -7.22
N ASN A 25 6.91 11.09 -7.03
CA ASN A 25 7.80 11.43 -5.93
C ASN A 25 8.79 12.52 -6.36
N SER A 26 9.28 13.29 -5.38
CA SER A 26 10.23 14.39 -5.63
C SER A 26 11.59 13.94 -6.18
N ASP A 27 11.95 12.66 -6.00
CA ASP A 27 13.16 12.04 -6.55
C ASP A 27 13.01 11.61 -8.01
N GLY A 28 11.86 11.89 -8.64
CA GLY A 28 11.57 11.53 -10.02
C GLY A 28 11.02 10.12 -10.20
N SER A 29 10.92 9.32 -9.14
CA SER A 29 10.22 8.04 -9.19
C SER A 29 8.71 8.25 -9.24
N SER A 30 8.00 7.26 -9.77
CA SER A 30 6.53 7.27 -9.80
C SER A 30 5.97 5.88 -9.60
N SER A 31 4.73 5.82 -9.17
CA SER A 31 4.00 4.56 -9.04
C SER A 31 2.55 4.72 -9.47
N ILE A 32 1.96 3.64 -9.97
CA ILE A 32 0.55 3.57 -10.32
C ILE A 32 -0.07 2.35 -9.64
N SER A 33 -1.13 2.59 -8.87
CA SER A 33 -1.87 1.53 -8.18
C SER A 33 -3.20 1.28 -8.88
N VAL A 34 -3.44 0.04 -9.30
CA VAL A 34 -4.66 -0.42 -9.98
C VAL A 34 -5.15 -1.69 -9.30
N GLY A 35 -6.37 -1.67 -8.75
CA GLY A 35 -7.03 -2.88 -8.25
C GLY A 35 -6.29 -3.65 -7.13
N GLY A 36 -5.42 -2.98 -6.35
CA GLY A 36 -4.59 -3.60 -5.31
C GLY A 36 -3.16 -3.96 -5.75
N THR A 37 -2.85 -3.81 -7.04
CA THR A 37 -1.49 -3.92 -7.56
C THR A 37 -0.87 -2.54 -7.74
N THR A 38 0.34 -2.34 -7.22
CA THR A 38 1.16 -1.15 -7.45
C THR A 38 2.29 -1.48 -8.40
N PHE A 39 2.46 -0.68 -9.45
CA PHE A 39 3.55 -0.75 -10.41
C PHE A 39 4.44 0.48 -10.21
N ASN A 40 5.74 0.27 -10.01
CA ASN A 40 6.71 1.34 -9.83
C ASN A 40 7.44 1.62 -11.15
N SER A 41 7.93 2.85 -11.31
CA SER A 41 8.64 3.28 -12.53
C SER A 41 9.98 2.57 -12.76
N ASP A 42 10.53 1.90 -11.75
CA ASP A 42 11.74 1.08 -11.87
C ASP A 42 11.45 -0.34 -12.42
N GLY A 43 10.19 -0.66 -12.71
CA GLY A 43 9.75 -1.96 -13.22
C GLY A 43 9.37 -2.97 -12.12
N SER A 44 9.57 -2.63 -10.84
CA SER A 44 9.06 -3.45 -9.74
C SER A 44 7.55 -3.31 -9.59
N SER A 45 6.91 -4.32 -9.00
CA SER A 45 5.50 -4.26 -8.65
C SER A 45 5.20 -5.05 -7.38
N ALA A 46 4.10 -4.68 -6.72
CA ALA A 46 3.61 -5.34 -5.52
C ALA A 46 2.10 -5.51 -5.63
N ASN A 47 1.60 -6.71 -5.34
CA ASN A 47 0.17 -7.01 -5.33
C ASN A 47 -0.29 -7.33 -3.92
N THR A 48 -1.25 -6.57 -3.40
CA THR A 48 -1.80 -6.78 -2.06
C THR A 48 -3.17 -7.44 -2.15
N VAL A 49 -3.31 -8.60 -1.49
CA VAL A 49 -4.57 -9.34 -1.38
C VAL A 49 -4.84 -9.61 0.09
N GLY A 50 -5.85 -8.94 0.64
CA GLY A 50 -6.12 -8.97 2.08
C GLY A 50 -4.93 -8.41 2.86
N ASN A 51 -4.34 -9.26 3.70
CA ASN A 51 -3.21 -8.90 4.55
C ASN A 51 -1.85 -9.30 3.96
N SER A 52 -1.86 -9.96 2.80
CA SER A 52 -0.66 -10.44 2.14
C SER A 52 -0.23 -9.49 1.03
N THR A 53 1.07 -9.25 0.91
CA THR A 53 1.68 -8.52 -0.20
C THR A 53 2.66 -9.43 -0.93
N PHE A 54 2.57 -9.47 -2.26
CA PHE A 54 3.41 -10.26 -3.13
C PHE A 54 4.19 -9.35 -4.07
N ASN A 55 5.51 -9.40 -4.03
CA ASN A 55 6.38 -8.57 -4.86
C ASN A 55 6.78 -9.33 -6.14
N SER A 56 7.09 -8.58 -7.19
CA SER A 56 7.51 -9.13 -8.49
C SER A 56 8.84 -9.88 -8.45
N ASP A 57 9.65 -9.67 -7.43
CA ASP A 57 10.91 -10.40 -7.19
C ASP A 57 10.70 -11.77 -6.52
N GLY A 58 9.45 -12.15 -6.23
CA GLY A 58 9.09 -13.40 -5.58
C GLY A 58 9.06 -13.32 -4.05
N SER A 59 9.49 -12.21 -3.45
CA SER A 59 9.32 -11.97 -2.02
C SER A 59 7.84 -11.72 -1.69
N SER A 60 7.43 -12.09 -0.47
CA SER A 60 6.09 -11.78 0.02
C SER A 60 6.09 -11.55 1.51
N SER A 61 5.04 -10.87 1.98
CA SER A 61 4.80 -10.64 3.40
C SER A 61 3.33 -10.83 3.75
N ASN A 62 3.06 -11.13 5.02
CA ASN A 62 1.72 -11.22 5.57
C ASN A 62 1.67 -10.53 6.94
N THR A 63 0.73 -9.60 7.11
CA THR A 63 0.59 -8.82 8.34
C THR A 63 -0.61 -9.26 9.16
N ILE A 64 -0.39 -9.65 10.41
CA ILE A 64 -1.44 -9.89 11.40
C ILE A 64 -1.62 -8.63 12.24
N TYR A 65 -2.84 -8.09 12.25
CA TYR A 65 -3.20 -6.91 13.04
C TYR A 65 -3.83 -7.33 14.38
N ASN A 66 -3.36 -6.73 15.47
CA ASN A 66 -3.89 -6.87 16.83
C ASN A 66 -4.17 -5.48 17.43
N SER A 67 -4.99 -5.43 18.48
CA SER A 67 -5.36 -4.20 19.20
C SER A 67 -4.14 -3.42 19.73
N THR A 68 -3.06 -4.12 20.06
CA THR A 68 -1.84 -3.53 20.64
C THR A 68 -0.72 -3.33 19.63
N GLY A 69 -0.87 -3.78 18.38
CA GLY A 69 0.21 -3.77 17.40
C GLY A 69 0.01 -4.74 16.26
N ASN A 70 0.95 -4.77 15.33
CA ASN A 70 0.88 -5.52 14.09
C ASN A 70 2.17 -6.28 13.85
N THR A 71 2.04 -7.57 13.54
CA THR A 71 3.16 -8.46 13.25
C THR A 71 3.21 -8.78 11.77
N THR A 72 4.32 -8.53 11.11
CA THR A 72 4.53 -8.87 9.70
C THR A 72 5.49 -10.04 9.59
N PHE A 73 5.14 -11.05 8.81
CA PHE A 73 5.99 -12.19 8.49
C PHE A 73 6.41 -12.11 7.03
N ASN A 74 7.70 -12.27 6.74
CA ASN A 74 8.26 -12.24 5.40
C ASN A 74 8.58 -13.66 4.92
N SER A 75 8.57 -13.86 3.61
CA SER A 75 8.84 -15.17 2.98
C SER A 75 10.28 -15.68 3.18
N ASP A 76 11.21 -14.81 3.57
CA ASP A 76 12.59 -15.16 3.92
C ASP A 76 12.75 -15.70 5.35
N GLY A 77 11.65 -15.82 6.10
CA GLY A 77 11.64 -16.28 7.49
C GLY A 77 11.84 -15.16 8.52
N SER A 78 12.12 -13.94 8.09
CA SER A 78 12.15 -12.79 8.98
C SER A 78 10.73 -12.33 9.35
N SER A 79 10.63 -11.57 10.42
CA SER A 79 9.39 -11.00 10.92
C SER A 79 9.66 -9.70 11.65
N SER A 80 8.63 -8.87 11.78
CA SER A 80 8.67 -7.64 12.56
C SER A 80 7.40 -7.48 13.37
N ASN A 81 7.51 -6.89 14.56
CA ASN A 81 6.39 -6.55 15.40
C ASN A 81 6.40 -5.04 15.65
N THR A 82 5.29 -4.39 15.32
CA THR A 82 5.13 -2.95 15.47
C THR A 82 4.12 -2.66 16.58
N ILE A 83 4.52 -1.85 17.57
CA ILE A 83 3.69 -1.42 18.70
C ILE A 83 3.83 0.10 18.81
N GLY A 84 2.77 0.84 18.52
CA GLY A 84 2.85 2.29 18.36
C GLY A 84 3.86 2.65 17.25
N ASP A 85 4.83 3.51 17.57
CA ASP A 85 5.90 3.92 16.65
C ASP A 85 7.16 3.01 16.72
N THR A 86 7.12 1.95 17.54
CA THR A 86 8.26 1.06 17.73
C THR A 86 8.13 -0.19 16.88
N THR A 87 9.15 -0.50 16.06
CA THR A 87 9.22 -1.74 15.27
C THR A 87 10.38 -2.62 15.74
N ILE A 88 10.10 -3.87 16.05
CA ILE A 88 11.08 -4.87 16.52
C ILE A 88 11.18 -5.97 15.47
N GLY A 89 12.33 -6.10 14.80
CA GLY A 89 12.60 -7.18 13.85
C GLY A 89 13.13 -8.45 14.52
N SER A 90 12.93 -9.61 13.88
CA SER A 90 13.46 -10.91 14.33
C SER A 90 14.84 -11.26 13.77
N GLY A 91 15.40 -10.45 12.87
CA GLY A 91 16.85 -10.41 12.61
C GLY A 91 17.55 -9.48 13.60
N ASP A 92 18.89 -9.52 13.68
CA ASP A 92 19.77 -8.74 14.60
C ASP A 92 19.58 -7.20 14.59
N SER A 93 18.58 -6.67 13.90
CA SER A 93 18.26 -5.25 13.78
C SER A 93 16.89 -4.95 14.38
N SER A 94 16.87 -4.55 15.65
CA SER A 94 15.75 -3.82 16.23
C SER A 94 15.93 -2.33 15.93
N TYR A 95 14.93 -1.66 15.34
CA TYR A 95 14.98 -0.22 15.10
C TYR A 95 13.78 0.45 15.78
N SER A 96 14.02 1.09 16.91
CA SER A 96 13.05 1.99 17.51
C SER A 96 13.19 3.37 16.88
N THR A 97 12.17 3.83 16.16
CA THR A 97 12.04 5.27 15.89
C THR A 97 11.52 5.90 17.18
N PHE A 98 12.41 6.15 18.15
CA PHE A 98 12.07 6.99 19.29
C PHE A 98 11.67 8.34 18.71
N GLY A 99 10.40 8.71 18.87
CA GLY A 99 9.81 9.90 18.26
C GLY A 99 10.78 11.07 18.35
N ARG A 100 11.14 11.64 17.20
CA ARG A 100 11.77 12.96 17.19
C ARG A 100 10.81 13.86 17.98
N PRO A 101 11.23 14.58 19.03
CA PRO A 101 10.39 15.64 19.53
C PRO A 101 10.22 16.60 18.34
N LEU A 102 8.98 16.71 17.84
CA LEU A 102 8.61 17.88 17.08
C LEU A 102 8.76 19.02 18.08
N GLY A 103 9.89 19.73 17.99
CA GLY A 103 9.98 21.04 18.57
C GLY A 103 8.99 21.93 17.83
N GLU A 104 7.88 22.23 18.49
CA GLU A 104 7.20 23.53 18.57
C GLU A 104 6.22 23.52 19.75
#